data_AF-A0A7C8Z2E2-F1
#
_entry.id   AF-A0A7C8Z2E2-F1
#
_cell.length_a   1.000
_cell.length_b   1.000
_cell.length_c   1.000
_cell.angle_alpha   90.00
_cell.angle_beta   90.00
_cell.angle_gamma   90.00
#
_symmetry.space_group_name_H-M   'P 1'
#
loop_
_entity.id
_entity.type
_entity.pdbx_description
1 polymer ?
#
loop_
_entity_poly.entity_id
_entity_poly.type
_entity_poly.pdbx_seq_one_letter_code
_entity_poly.pdbx_strand_id
1 'polypeptide(L)'
;EMDSNYKSVISPRKLRSDLYSYPNDADMPLVVSVLAALIERHMARNQRIARDYRWVSFSKDQRIRVFDALEAPDLTIQSFLERIFRYTKAGPAVYVVAYVYIDRLCQNYPEFRISARNVHRLLITTIMVASKYVEDMNYRNS
;
A
#
# COMPACT_ATOMS: atom_id res chain seq x y z
N GLU A 1 36.58 -12.39 -34.88
CA GLU A 1 36.10 -12.92 -33.59
C GLU A 1 35.73 -11.73 -32.72
N MET A 2 34.48 -11.29 -32.73
CA MET A 2 34.00 -10.17 -31.92
C MET A 2 32.54 -10.38 -31.49
N ASP A 3 32.36 -10.26 -30.17
CA ASP A 3 31.18 -9.85 -29.40
C ASP A 3 29.85 -10.58 -29.61
N SER A 4 29.70 -11.68 -28.87
CA SER A 4 28.38 -12.22 -28.50
C SER A 4 27.77 -11.34 -27.40
N ASN A 5 26.90 -10.44 -27.86
CA ASN A 5 26.04 -9.57 -27.08
C ASN A 5 25.14 -10.39 -26.14
N TYR A 6 25.53 -10.51 -24.86
CA TYR A 6 24.66 -11.04 -23.79
C TYR A 6 23.52 -10.05 -23.52
N LYS A 7 22.53 -10.05 -24.40
CA LYS A 7 21.18 -9.60 -24.02
C LYS A 7 20.68 -10.58 -22.97
N SER A 8 20.87 -10.24 -21.71
CA SER A 8 20.25 -10.95 -20.58
C SER A 8 18.73 -10.79 -20.72
N VAL A 9 18.11 -11.76 -21.40
CA VAL A 9 16.66 -11.84 -21.55
C VAL A 9 16.07 -11.94 -20.13
N ILE A 10 15.45 -10.85 -19.68
CA ILE A 10 14.77 -10.77 -18.40
C ILE A 10 13.53 -11.68 -18.49
N SER A 11 13.64 -12.90 -17.97
CA SER A 11 12.53 -13.84 -17.93
C SER A 11 11.54 -13.43 -16.82
N PRO A 12 10.22 -13.39 -17.07
CA PRO A 12 9.21 -13.04 -16.05
C PRO A 12 9.28 -13.92 -14.80
N ARG A 13 9.73 -15.17 -14.94
CA ARG A 13 9.94 -16.09 -13.81
C ARG A 13 11.16 -15.73 -12.99
N LYS A 14 12.24 -15.30 -13.65
CA LYS A 14 13.47 -14.83 -13.00
C LYS A 14 13.23 -13.48 -12.31
N LEU A 15 12.43 -12.61 -12.93
CA LEU A 15 11.97 -11.38 -12.31
C LEU A 15 11.15 -11.66 -11.04
N ARG A 16 10.23 -12.64 -11.07
CA ARG A 16 9.47 -13.05 -9.87
C ARG A 16 10.39 -13.65 -8.81
N SER A 17 11.29 -14.58 -9.16
CA SER A 17 12.19 -15.18 -8.18
C SER A 17 13.08 -14.14 -7.54
N ASP A 18 13.66 -13.24 -8.33
CA ASP A 18 14.54 -12.17 -7.83
C ASP A 18 13.71 -11.24 -6.94
N LEU A 19 12.53 -10.79 -7.39
CA LEU A 19 11.59 -9.98 -6.62
C LEU A 19 11.15 -10.60 -5.28
N TYR A 20 11.24 -11.92 -5.11
CA TYR A 20 10.85 -12.65 -3.89
C TYR A 20 12.03 -13.34 -3.15
N SER A 21 13.25 -13.28 -3.68
CA SER A 21 14.45 -13.95 -3.13
C SER A 21 15.45 -12.89 -2.66
N TYR A 22 15.12 -12.18 -1.58
CA TYR A 22 16.07 -11.27 -0.93
C TYR A 22 16.08 -11.47 0.60
N PRO A 23 17.27 -11.46 1.22
CA PRO A 23 17.42 -11.68 2.66
C PRO A 23 16.68 -10.59 3.44
N ASN A 24 16.19 -10.95 4.65
CA ASN A 24 15.50 -10.04 5.57
C ASN A 24 16.22 -8.69 5.66
N ASP A 25 15.53 -7.62 5.26
CA ASP A 25 16.01 -6.23 5.35
C ASP A 25 16.09 -5.85 6.84
N ALA A 26 17.26 -6.01 7.47
CA ALA A 26 17.52 -5.62 8.86
C ALA A 26 17.24 -4.12 9.14
N ASP A 27 17.14 -3.31 8.09
CA ASP A 27 16.84 -1.87 8.12
C ASP A 27 15.35 -1.53 7.96
N MET A 28 14.46 -2.53 7.94
CA MET A 28 13.04 -2.28 7.79
C MET A 28 12.44 -1.59 9.02
N PRO A 29 11.93 -0.35 8.93
CA PRO A 29 11.41 0.35 10.09
C PRO A 29 10.13 -0.31 10.60
N LEU A 30 10.01 -0.45 11.92
CA LEU A 30 8.85 -1.03 12.61
C LEU A 30 7.51 -0.40 12.22
N VAL A 31 7.53 0.86 11.78
CA VAL A 31 6.32 1.53 11.31
C VAL A 31 5.62 0.78 10.18
N VAL A 32 6.37 0.05 9.33
CA VAL A 32 5.77 -0.71 8.23
C VAL A 32 4.97 -1.89 8.76
N SER A 33 5.53 -2.67 9.70
CA SER A 33 4.81 -3.81 10.29
C SER A 33 3.64 -3.36 11.16
N VAL A 34 3.80 -2.26 11.91
CA VAL A 34 2.72 -1.64 12.66
C VAL A 34 1.61 -1.17 11.73
N LEU A 35 1.93 -0.49 10.63
CA LEU A 35 0.94 -0.02 9.66
C LEU A 35 0.18 -1.20 9.03
N ALA A 36 0.88 -2.26 8.63
CA ALA A 36 0.25 -3.47 8.10
C ALA A 36 -0.75 -4.05 9.10
N ALA A 37 -0.32 -4.26 10.34
CA ALA A 37 -1.16 -4.82 11.40
C ALA A 37 -2.38 -3.93 11.70
N LEU A 38 -2.23 -2.61 11.69
CA LEU A 38 -3.34 -1.67 11.88
C LEU A 38 -4.36 -1.76 10.75
N ILE A 39 -3.90 -1.82 9.50
CA ILE A 39 -4.76 -1.94 8.32
C ILE A 39 -5.48 -3.29 8.32
N GLU A 40 -4.79 -4.39 8.59
CA GLU A 40 -5.37 -5.72 8.70
C GLU A 40 -6.41 -5.79 9.83
N ARG A 41 -6.11 -5.21 10.99
CA ARG A 41 -7.06 -5.09 12.12
C ARG A 41 -8.29 -4.27 11.72
N HIS A 42 -8.11 -3.18 10.98
CA HIS A 42 -9.20 -2.36 10.48
C HIS A 42 -10.09 -3.14 9.50
N MET A 43 -9.49 -3.90 8.59
CA MET A 43 -10.20 -4.76 7.64
C MET A 43 -10.96 -5.89 8.36
N ALA A 44 -10.34 -6.56 9.33
CA ALA A 44 -10.98 -7.61 10.11
C ALA A 44 -12.18 -7.08 10.90
N ARG A 45 -12.08 -5.86 11.46
CA ARG A 45 -13.22 -5.18 12.10
C ARG A 45 -14.32 -4.87 11.10
N ASN A 46 -13.97 -4.32 9.94
CA ASN A 46 -14.94 -4.00 8.88
C ASN A 46 -15.67 -5.24 8.36
N GLN A 47 -14.98 -6.38 8.22
CA GLN A 47 -15.58 -7.64 7.79
C GLN A 47 -16.62 -8.17 8.78
N ARG A 48 -16.40 -8.02 10.09
CA ARG A 48 -17.40 -8.40 11.11
C ARG A 48 -18.66 -7.56 11.00
N ILE A 49 -18.51 -6.24 10.89
CA ILE A 49 -19.63 -5.29 10.74
C ILE A 49 -20.42 -5.56 9.45
N ALA A 50 -19.74 -5.93 8.37
CA ALA A 50 -20.37 -6.22 7.08
C ALA A 50 -21.12 -7.56 7.04
N ARG A 51 -20.86 -8.49 7.97
CA ARG A 51 -21.59 -9.77 8.07
C ARG A 51 -22.98 -9.58 8.70
N ASP A 52 -23.13 -8.59 9.57
CA ASP A 52 -24.36 -8.37 10.34
C ASP A 52 -25.42 -7.56 9.57
N TYR A 53 -25.04 -6.85 8.51
CA TYR A 53 -25.94 -6.13 7.62
C TYR A 53 -25.50 -6.42 6.19
N ARG A 54 -26.39 -6.93 5.30
CA ARG A 54 -26.17 -7.09 3.83
C ARG A 54 -25.86 -5.74 3.18
N TRP A 55 -24.72 -5.14 3.50
CA TRP A 55 -24.33 -3.82 3.09
C TRP A 55 -23.73 -3.90 1.69
N VAL A 56 -24.56 -4.36 0.77
CA VAL A 56 -24.46 -4.02 -0.65
C VAL A 56 -25.06 -2.61 -0.79
N SER A 57 -24.52 -1.63 -0.06
CA SER A 57 -24.73 -0.25 -0.48
C SER A 57 -23.74 -0.06 -1.62
N PHE A 58 -24.26 -0.18 -2.84
CA PHE A 58 -23.66 0.53 -3.95
C PHE A 58 -23.76 2.01 -3.59
N SER A 59 -22.82 2.49 -2.79
CA SER A 59 -22.69 3.92 -2.51
C SER A 59 -22.57 4.56 -3.90
N LYS A 60 -23.62 5.29 -4.30
CA LYS A 60 -23.70 5.88 -5.65
C LYS A 60 -22.61 6.92 -5.89
N ASP A 61 -21.95 7.34 -4.81
CA ASP A 61 -20.79 8.20 -4.86
C ASP A 61 -19.59 7.45 -5.46
N GLN A 62 -19.37 7.68 -6.75
CA GLN A 62 -18.24 7.15 -7.50
C GLN A 62 -16.88 7.52 -6.87
N ARG A 63 -16.81 8.62 -6.10
CA ARG A 63 -15.57 9.04 -5.43
C ARG A 63 -15.09 8.01 -4.42
N ILE A 64 -16.01 7.26 -3.82
CA ILE A 64 -15.70 6.23 -2.80
C ILE A 64 -15.12 4.96 -3.46
N ARG A 65 -15.43 4.73 -4.74
CA ARG A 65 -15.04 3.53 -5.50
C ARG A 65 -13.75 3.69 -6.30
N VAL A 66 -13.13 4.88 -6.30
CA VAL A 66 -11.93 5.18 -7.08
C VAL A 66 -10.75 4.25 -6.74
N PHE A 67 -10.71 3.74 -5.51
CA PHE A 67 -9.68 2.83 -5.05
C PHE A 67 -10.02 1.35 -5.29
N ASP A 68 -11.24 1.01 -5.71
CA ASP A 68 -11.62 -0.39 -5.91
C ASP A 68 -10.91 -0.99 -7.13
N ALA A 69 -10.22 -2.12 -6.92
CA ALA A 69 -9.74 -2.97 -7.99
C ALA A 69 -10.81 -3.99 -8.42
N LEU A 70 -10.70 -4.47 -9.67
CA LEU A 70 -11.55 -5.55 -10.18
C LEU A 70 -11.33 -6.85 -9.38
N GLU A 71 -10.08 -7.14 -9.06
CA GLU A 71 -9.66 -8.30 -8.30
C GLU A 71 -8.61 -7.89 -7.25
N ALA A 72 -8.65 -8.53 -6.09
CA ALA A 72 -7.65 -8.30 -5.05
C ALA A 72 -6.35 -9.06 -5.42
N PRO A 73 -5.18 -8.41 -5.35
CA PRO A 73 -3.92 -9.12 -5.52
C PRO A 73 -3.77 -10.25 -4.49
N ASP A 74 -3.20 -11.38 -4.91
CA ASP A 74 -2.74 -12.44 -3.99
C ASP A 74 -1.43 -12.00 -3.32
N LEU A 75 -1.54 -11.03 -2.42
CA LEU A 75 -0.43 -10.42 -1.71
C LEU A 75 -0.91 -9.84 -0.38
N THR A 76 -0.23 -10.21 0.71
CA THR A 76 -0.56 -9.68 2.04
C THR A 76 -0.24 -8.19 2.15
N ILE A 77 -0.88 -7.50 3.11
CA ILE A 77 -0.61 -6.07 3.33
C ILE A 77 0.82 -5.85 3.80
N GLN A 78 1.31 -6.74 4.67
CA GLN A 78 2.70 -6.76 5.12
C GLN A 78 3.67 -6.83 3.94
N SER A 79 3.57 -7.87 3.10
CA SER A 79 4.48 -8.05 1.96
C SER A 79 4.35 -6.93 0.92
N PHE A 80 3.17 -6.32 0.81
CA PHE A 80 2.97 -5.18 -0.07
C PHE A 80 3.67 -3.92 0.45
N LEU A 81 3.53 -3.59 1.73
CA LEU A 81 4.21 -2.44 2.31
C LEU A 81 5.73 -2.66 2.39
N GLU A 82 6.18 -3.89 2.60
CA GLU A 82 7.59 -4.27 2.49
C GLU A 82 8.18 -3.95 1.13
N ARG A 83 7.46 -4.27 0.06
CA ARG A 83 7.86 -3.87 -1.30
C ARG A 83 7.90 -2.37 -1.47
N ILE A 84 6.88 -1.66 -1.01
CA ILE A 84 6.86 -0.19 -1.14
C ILE A 84 8.08 0.42 -0.45
N PHE A 85 8.38 0.01 0.79
CA PHE A 85 9.59 0.47 1.50
C PHE A 85 10.86 0.10 0.74
N ARG A 86 10.97 -1.15 0.27
CA ARG A 86 12.14 -1.61 -0.48
C ARG A 86 12.43 -0.74 -1.70
N TYR A 87 11.41 -0.35 -2.46
CA TYR A 87 11.59 0.39 -3.72
C TYR A 87 11.65 1.90 -3.55
N THR A 88 10.96 2.46 -2.57
CA THR A 88 10.89 3.92 -2.38
C THR A 88 11.88 4.41 -1.35
N LYS A 89 12.27 3.56 -0.39
CA LYS A 89 13.03 3.92 0.82
C LYS A 89 12.45 5.14 1.52
N ALA A 90 11.12 5.29 1.48
CA ALA A 90 10.42 6.39 2.11
C ALA A 90 10.72 6.42 3.62
N GLY A 91 10.90 7.61 4.17
CA GLY A 91 11.18 7.78 5.60
C GLY A 91 10.01 7.29 6.47
N PRO A 92 10.24 6.87 7.72
CA PRO A 92 9.19 6.38 8.62
C PRO A 92 8.00 7.34 8.77
N ALA A 93 8.26 8.65 8.78
CA ALA A 93 7.24 9.69 8.88
C ALA A 93 6.19 9.63 7.74
N VAL A 94 6.60 9.22 6.53
CA VAL A 94 5.70 9.10 5.38
C VAL A 94 4.61 8.07 5.66
N TYR A 95 4.96 6.92 6.27
CA TYR A 95 4.00 5.88 6.61
C TYR A 95 3.03 6.31 7.72
N VAL A 96 3.51 7.07 8.70
CA VAL A 96 2.66 7.65 9.76
C VAL A 96 1.65 8.62 9.16
N VAL A 97 2.10 9.55 8.32
CA VAL A 97 1.22 10.53 7.65
C VAL A 97 0.24 9.83 6.71
N ALA A 98 0.68 8.81 5.98
CA ALA A 98 -0.20 8.00 5.13
C ALA A 98 -1.33 7.35 5.93
N TYR A 99 -1.03 6.80 7.11
CA TYR A 99 -2.07 6.24 8.00
C TYR A 99 -3.06 7.31 8.47
N VAL A 100 -2.59 8.51 8.83
CA VAL A 100 -3.45 9.63 9.19
C VAL A 100 -4.37 10.03 8.04
N TYR A 101 -3.90 10.00 6.79
CA TYR A 101 -4.76 10.26 5.63
C TYR A 101 -5.83 9.19 5.44
N ILE A 102 -5.49 7.92 5.66
CA ILE A 102 -6.46 6.81 5.62
C ILE A 102 -7.53 6.99 6.71
N ASP A 103 -7.11 7.27 7.94
CA ASP A 103 -8.00 7.46 9.09
C ASP A 103 -8.96 8.64 8.86
N ARG A 104 -8.45 9.79 8.40
CA ARG A 104 -9.27 10.96 8.03
C ARG A 104 -10.25 10.66 6.90
N LEU A 105 -9.84 9.88 5.90
CA LEU A 105 -10.71 9.48 4.80
C LEU A 105 -11.89 8.64 5.32
N CYS A 106 -11.63 7.67 6.19
CA CYS A 106 -12.68 6.86 6.82
C CYS A 106 -13.63 7.69 7.71
N GLN A 107 -13.12 8.71 8.41
CA GLN A 107 -13.94 9.61 9.23
C GLN A 107 -14.83 10.53 8.39
N ASN A 108 -14.29 11.10 7.31
CA ASN A 108 -15.01 12.03 6.44
C ASN A 108 -16.02 11.32 5.53
N TYR A 109 -15.78 10.05 5.21
CA TYR A 109 -16.65 9.24 4.36
C TYR A 109 -17.04 7.94 5.08
N PRO A 110 -18.08 7.96 5.94
CA PRO A 110 -18.50 6.78 6.72
C PRO A 110 -18.91 5.55 5.87
N GLU A 111 -19.28 5.80 4.61
CA GLU A 111 -19.59 4.77 3.61
C GLU A 111 -18.32 4.11 3.03
N PHE A 112 -17.16 4.75 3.12
CA PHE A 112 -15.88 4.22 2.65
C PHE A 112 -15.36 3.16 3.63
N ARG A 113 -15.21 1.92 3.15
CA ARG A 113 -14.63 0.83 3.93
C ARG A 113 -13.41 0.25 3.25
N ILE A 114 -12.33 0.14 4.04
CA ILE A 114 -11.12 -0.56 3.64
C ILE A 114 -11.43 -2.04 3.47
N SER A 115 -11.06 -2.59 2.32
CA SER A 115 -11.27 -3.98 1.92
C SER A 115 -10.08 -4.49 1.09
N ALA A 116 -9.99 -5.80 0.88
CA ALA A 116 -8.92 -6.40 0.08
C ALA A 116 -8.86 -5.88 -1.37
N ARG A 117 -9.99 -5.40 -1.91
CA ARG A 117 -10.07 -4.86 -3.28
C ARG A 117 -9.53 -3.45 -3.40
N ASN A 118 -9.52 -2.65 -2.34
CA ASN A 118 -9.14 -1.24 -2.42
C ASN A 118 -7.89 -0.87 -1.64
N VAL A 119 -7.53 -1.65 -0.62
CA VAL A 119 -6.45 -1.35 0.32
C VAL A 119 -5.10 -1.11 -0.37
N HIS A 120 -4.75 -1.91 -1.38
CA HIS A 120 -3.47 -1.77 -2.08
C HIS A 120 -3.36 -0.45 -2.85
N ARG A 121 -4.42 -0.08 -3.58
CA ARG A 121 -4.48 1.18 -4.32
C ARG A 121 -4.50 2.36 -3.37
N LEU A 122 -5.31 2.27 -2.31
CA LEU A 122 -5.37 3.27 -1.25
C LEU A 122 -3.99 3.53 -0.65
N LEU A 123 -3.28 2.48 -0.23
CA LEU A 123 -1.95 2.57 0.37
C LEU A 123 -0.93 3.25 -0.56
N ILE A 124 -0.87 2.87 -1.84
CA ILE A 124 0.01 3.54 -2.81
C ILE A 124 -0.29 5.03 -2.87
N THR A 125 -1.57 5.40 -3.03
CA THR A 125 -1.98 6.79 -3.15
C THR A 125 -1.65 7.57 -1.89
N THR A 126 -1.99 7.07 -0.70
CA THR A 126 -1.75 7.79 0.55
C THR A 126 -0.26 7.92 0.85
N ILE A 127 0.54 6.89 0.56
CA ILE A 127 2.01 6.94 0.74
C ILE A 127 2.63 7.94 -0.23
N MET A 128 2.21 7.94 -1.50
CA MET A 128 2.71 8.88 -2.50
C MET A 128 2.39 10.33 -2.12
N VAL A 129 1.16 10.62 -1.70
CA VAL A 129 0.75 11.96 -1.25
C VAL A 129 1.50 12.37 0.02
N ALA A 130 1.67 11.43 0.97
CA ALA A 130 2.45 11.69 2.19
C ALA A 130 3.92 11.96 1.89
N SER A 131 4.53 11.25 0.94
CA SER A 131 5.95 11.43 0.56
C SER A 131 6.19 12.86 0.08
N LYS A 132 5.35 13.34 -0.85
CA LYS A 132 5.43 14.72 -1.35
C LYS A 132 5.34 15.74 -0.22
N TYR A 133 4.34 15.60 0.65
CA TYR A 133 4.14 16.53 1.76
C TYR A 133 5.33 16.56 2.73
N VAL A 134 5.86 15.38 3.08
CA VAL A 134 6.99 15.27 4.03
C VAL A 134 8.29 15.79 3.40
N GLU A 135 8.52 15.52 2.12
CA GLU A 135 9.66 16.07 1.37
C GLU A 135 9.61 17.60 1.32
N ASP A 136 8.46 18.19 0.96
CA ASP A 136 8.27 19.65 0.90
C ASP A 136 8.52 20.33 2.26
N MET A 137 8.19 19.66 3.37
CA MET A 137 8.47 20.16 4.72
C MET A 137 9.97 20.15 5.08
N ASN A 138 10.76 19.28 4.47
CA ASN A 138 12.20 19.20 4.71
C ASN A 138 12.99 20.23 3.88
N TYR A 139 12.42 20.75 2.79
CA TYR A 139 13.01 21.82 1.98
C TYR A 139 12.50 23.21 2.39
N ARG A 140 12.50 23.52 3.69
CA ARG A 140 12.28 24.91 4.12
C ARG A 140 13.48 25.73 3.65
N ASN A 141 13.26 26.54 2.62
CA ASN A 141 14.24 27.46 2.04
C ASN A 141 14.87 28.31 3.14
N SER A 142 16.18 28.18 3.30
CA SER A 142 17.03 29.20 3.93
C SER A 142 17.10 30.45 3.06
#